data_AF-A0A9P7VSR9-F1
#
_entry.id   AF-A0A9P7VSR9-F1
#
_cell.length_a   1.000
_cell.length_b   1.000
_cell.length_c   1.000
_cell.angle_alpha   90.00
_cell.angle_beta   90.00
_cell.angle_gamma   90.00
#
_symmetry.space_group_name_H-M   'P 1'
#
loop_
_entity.id
_entity.type
_entity.pdbx_description
1 polymer ?
#
loop_
_entity_poly.entity_id
_entity_poly.type
_entity_poly.pdbx_seq_one_letter_code
_entity_poly.pdbx_strand_id
1 'polypeptide(L)'
;MGGVPVQPRSPNAPPLPTPVTAITFPLDHTRWYLLGQLEYYLSMQNMAQDLFLRRQMDAQGWIPISLIASFNRVKQITGGTDDGIVRDVLTLSSVVELNATGNCVRMIGWEQFVLPGAKESTISIDKLEHRTESEDLEEEEEEEEEEEDDEEEEEEDDVVFVMGS
;
A
#
# COMPACT_ATOMS: atom_id res chain seq x y z
N MET A 1 -14.69 -12.52 28.08
CA MET A 1 -15.26 -11.94 26.85
C MET A 1 -15.15 -10.42 26.95
N GLY A 2 -14.15 -9.83 26.30
CA GLY A 2 -13.94 -8.38 26.33
C GLY A 2 -14.93 -7.68 25.41
N GLY A 3 -15.89 -6.94 25.97
CA GLY A 3 -16.81 -6.13 25.20
C GLY A 3 -16.06 -4.95 24.55
N VAL A 4 -16.31 -4.73 23.27
CA VAL A 4 -15.81 -3.56 22.54
C VAL A 4 -16.36 -2.29 23.21
N PRO A 5 -15.51 -1.29 23.55
CA PRO A 5 -15.98 -0.06 24.18
C PRO A 5 -16.88 0.71 23.22
N VAL A 6 -18.15 0.83 23.58
CA VAL A 6 -19.13 1.67 22.87
C VAL A 6 -18.79 3.14 23.16
N GLN A 7 -18.15 3.82 22.20
CA GLN A 7 -17.87 5.24 22.30
C GLN A 7 -19.18 6.05 22.38
N PRO A 8 -19.22 7.18 23.14
CA PRO A 8 -20.39 8.02 23.27
C PRO A 8 -20.73 8.68 21.92
N ARG A 9 -21.76 8.14 21.28
CA ARG A 9 -22.34 8.61 20.02
C ARG A 9 -23.00 9.99 20.20
N SER A 10 -22.50 11.00 19.49
CA SER A 10 -23.23 12.26 19.29
C SER A 10 -24.56 11.98 18.58
N PRO A 11 -25.70 12.47 19.09
CA PRO A 11 -27.04 12.01 18.68
C PRO A 11 -27.45 12.34 17.23
N ASN A 12 -26.61 13.06 16.47
CA ASN A 12 -26.93 13.49 15.10
C ASN A 12 -25.78 13.27 14.09
N ALA A 13 -24.79 12.45 14.42
CA ALA A 13 -23.75 12.08 13.45
C ALA A 13 -24.22 10.86 12.64
N PRO A 14 -24.20 10.91 11.28
CA PRO A 14 -24.48 9.72 10.49
C PRO A 14 -23.51 8.60 10.90
N PRO A 15 -23.99 7.35 10.97
CA PRO A 15 -23.20 6.20 11.40
C PRO A 15 -21.98 6.05 10.49
N LEU A 16 -20.86 5.60 11.07
CA LEU A 16 -19.68 5.27 10.28
C LEU A 16 -20.01 4.07 9.37
N PRO A 17 -19.69 4.14 8.07
CA PRO A 17 -19.90 3.03 7.15
C PRO A 17 -19.01 1.84 7.53
N THR A 18 -19.54 0.64 7.36
CA THR A 18 -18.80 -0.61 7.56
C THR A 18 -18.06 -0.99 6.27
N PRO A 19 -16.86 -1.61 6.36
CA PRO A 19 -16.18 -2.15 5.19
C PRO A 19 -17.06 -3.13 4.42
N VAL A 20 -17.09 -2.97 3.10
CA VAL A 20 -17.62 -3.93 2.13
C VAL A 20 -16.63 -5.06 1.91
N THR A 21 -15.33 -4.75 1.93
CA THR A 21 -14.28 -5.76 1.83
C THR A 21 -14.35 -6.74 3.00
N ALA A 22 -14.39 -8.04 2.67
CA ALA A 22 -14.31 -9.12 3.64
C ALA A 22 -12.87 -9.26 4.16
N ILE A 23 -12.61 -8.74 5.36
CA ILE A 23 -11.31 -8.86 6.01
C ILE A 23 -11.21 -10.19 6.75
N THR A 24 -10.17 -10.98 6.42
CA THR A 24 -9.92 -12.32 6.99
C THR A 24 -8.96 -12.32 8.17
N PHE A 25 -8.37 -11.17 8.51
CA PHE A 25 -7.39 -10.99 9.58
C PHE A 25 -7.78 -9.85 10.53
N PRO A 26 -7.29 -9.83 11.77
CA PRO A 26 -7.61 -8.74 12.69
C PRO A 26 -6.99 -7.42 12.22
N LEU A 27 -7.82 -6.39 12.06
CA LEU A 27 -7.41 -5.00 11.81
C LEU A 27 -7.60 -4.15 13.07
N ASP A 28 -6.73 -3.16 13.25
CA ASP A 28 -6.96 -2.12 14.26
C ASP A 28 -8.28 -1.38 13.98
N HIS A 29 -8.98 -0.97 15.04
CA HIS A 29 -10.27 -0.28 14.92
C HIS A 29 -10.21 0.92 13.98
N THR A 30 -9.12 1.70 14.04
CA THR A 30 -8.92 2.88 13.20
C THR A 30 -8.93 2.51 11.73
N ARG A 31 -8.15 1.49 11.36
CA ARG A 31 -8.06 1.00 9.97
C ARG A 31 -9.37 0.40 9.49
N TRP A 32 -10.10 -0.30 10.36
CA TRP A 32 -11.41 -0.86 10.04
C TRP A 32 -12.44 0.22 9.71
N TYR A 33 -12.58 1.25 10.55
CA TYR A 33 -13.51 2.36 10.27
C TYR A 33 -13.05 3.20 9.07
N LEU A 34 -11.73 3.39 8.91
CA LEU A 34 -11.18 4.10 7.78
C LEU A 34 -11.50 3.37 6.47
N LEU A 35 -11.35 2.06 6.42
CA LEU A 35 -11.65 1.24 5.24
C LEU A 35 -13.10 1.44 4.80
N GLY A 36 -14.06 1.26 5.72
CA GLY A 36 -15.47 1.48 5.41
C GLY A 36 -15.76 2.90 4.94
N GLN A 37 -15.08 3.91 5.51
CA GLN A 37 -15.25 5.30 5.12
C GLN A 37 -14.72 5.60 3.72
N LEU A 38 -13.59 5.02 3.35
CA LEU A 38 -12.99 5.16 2.02
C LEU A 38 -13.85 4.45 0.95
N GLU A 39 -14.30 3.23 1.25
CA GLU A 39 -15.17 2.46 0.36
C GLU A 39 -16.53 3.13 0.16
N TYR A 40 -17.07 3.78 1.18
CA TYR A 40 -18.28 4.58 1.03
C TYR A 40 -18.08 5.74 0.05
N TYR A 41 -16.99 6.49 0.18
CA TYR A 41 -16.72 7.62 -0.72
C TYR A 41 -16.53 7.16 -2.17
N LEU A 42 -15.86 6.03 -2.36
CA LEU A 42 -15.58 5.44 -3.68
C LEU A 42 -16.66 4.45 -4.14
N SER A 43 -17.79 4.37 -3.42
CA SER A 43 -18.91 3.51 -3.80
C SER A 43 -19.65 4.04 -5.02
N MET A 44 -20.23 3.14 -5.81
CA MET A 44 -21.06 3.52 -6.97
C MET A 44 -22.17 4.51 -6.60
N GLN A 45 -22.82 4.31 -5.46
CA GLN A 45 -23.93 5.15 -5.02
C GLN A 45 -23.45 6.57 -4.71
N ASN A 46 -22.32 6.71 -4.01
CA ASN A 46 -21.74 8.02 -3.71
C ASN A 46 -21.24 8.69 -4.99
N MET A 47 -20.53 7.96 -5.85
CA MET A 47 -19.99 8.47 -7.10
C MET A 47 -21.07 8.93 -8.09
N ALA A 48 -22.24 8.31 -8.08
CA ALA A 48 -23.36 8.77 -8.90
C ALA A 48 -23.89 10.15 -8.48
N GLN A 49 -23.82 10.48 -7.19
CA GLN A 49 -24.44 11.67 -6.61
C GLN A 49 -23.41 12.78 -6.31
N ASP A 50 -22.18 12.43 -6.01
CA ASP A 50 -21.14 13.34 -5.55
C ASP A 50 -20.38 13.96 -6.72
N LEU A 51 -20.88 15.11 -7.18
CA LEU A 51 -20.24 15.90 -8.22
C LEU A 51 -18.85 16.42 -7.82
N PHE A 52 -18.57 16.57 -6.52
CA PHE A 52 -17.26 17.04 -6.08
C PHE A 52 -16.21 15.96 -6.36
N LEU A 53 -16.46 14.72 -5.93
CA LEU A 53 -15.57 13.58 -6.23
C LEU A 53 -15.40 13.38 -7.74
N ARG A 54 -16.49 13.47 -8.51
CA ARG A 54 -16.43 13.35 -9.98
C ARG A 54 -15.60 14.43 -10.67
N ARG A 55 -15.59 15.66 -10.14
CA ARG A 55 -14.75 16.76 -10.66
C ARG A 55 -13.26 16.58 -10.36
N GLN A 56 -12.94 15.72 -9.41
CA GLN A 56 -11.57 15.46 -8.99
C GLN A 56 -10.98 14.25 -9.73
N MET A 57 -11.82 13.45 -10.39
CA MET A 57 -11.38 12.42 -11.33
C MET A 57 -10.78 13.06 -12.58
N ASP A 58 -9.66 12.50 -13.01
CA ASP A 58 -9.13 12.74 -14.34
C ASP A 58 -9.85 11.88 -15.41
N ALA A 59 -9.41 11.97 -16.66
CA ALA A 59 -9.96 11.23 -17.78
C ALA A 59 -9.88 9.70 -17.63
N GLN A 60 -9.03 9.19 -16.73
CA GLN A 60 -8.85 7.77 -16.39
C GLN A 60 -9.40 7.40 -15.01
N GLY A 61 -10.17 8.31 -14.39
CA GLY A 61 -10.83 8.09 -13.10
C GLY A 61 -9.91 8.21 -11.88
N TRP A 62 -8.66 8.66 -12.03
CA TRP A 62 -7.72 8.77 -10.93
C TRP A 62 -8.00 9.98 -10.04
N ILE A 63 -7.91 9.76 -8.74
CA ILE A 63 -8.07 10.76 -7.69
C ILE A 63 -6.82 10.72 -6.79
N PRO A 64 -6.18 11.85 -6.48
CA PRO A 64 -5.04 11.87 -5.56
C PRO A 64 -5.43 11.42 -4.15
N ILE A 65 -4.63 10.53 -3.55
CA ILE A 65 -4.85 10.06 -2.17
C ILE A 65 -4.78 11.24 -1.18
N SER A 66 -3.89 12.20 -1.41
CA SER A 66 -3.77 13.41 -0.59
C SER A 66 -5.07 14.20 -0.49
N LEU A 67 -5.87 14.19 -1.57
CA LEU A 67 -7.19 14.83 -1.55
C LEU A 67 -8.13 14.08 -0.62
N ILE A 68 -8.19 12.75 -0.70
CA ILE A 68 -9.06 11.92 0.14
C ILE A 68 -8.63 12.00 1.60
N ALA A 69 -7.32 11.99 1.87
CA ALA A 69 -6.74 12.17 3.20
C ALA A 69 -7.15 13.52 3.84
N SER A 70 -7.42 14.55 3.01
CA SER A 70 -7.87 15.86 3.49
C SER A 70 -9.34 15.91 3.95
N PHE A 71 -10.14 14.88 3.66
CA PHE A 71 -11.56 14.86 3.97
C PHE A 71 -11.80 14.86 5.48
N ASN A 72 -12.81 15.62 5.93
CA ASN A 72 -13.07 15.82 7.35
C ASN A 72 -13.32 14.52 8.11
N ARG A 73 -14.02 13.55 7.51
CA ARG A 73 -14.25 12.24 8.15
C ARG A 73 -12.99 11.39 8.21
N VAL A 74 -12.17 11.42 7.17
CA VAL A 74 -10.89 10.71 7.16
C VAL A 74 -10.00 11.25 8.27
N LYS A 75 -9.80 12.58 8.33
CA LYS A 75 -9.02 13.23 9.40
C LYS A 75 -9.55 12.96 10.80
N GLN A 76 -10.86 12.87 10.99
CA GLN A 76 -11.45 12.55 12.28
C GLN A 76 -11.15 11.12 12.73
N ILE A 77 -11.06 10.17 11.79
CA ILE A 77 -10.74 8.76 12.08
C ILE A 77 -9.25 8.61 12.36
N THR A 78 -8.39 9.19 11.52
CA THR A 78 -6.92 9.05 11.59
C THR A 78 -6.27 10.00 12.60
N GLY A 79 -7.00 10.99 13.12
CA GLY A 79 -6.47 12.03 14.01
C GLY A 79 -5.70 13.15 13.28
N GLY A 80 -5.72 13.18 11.94
CA GLY A 80 -5.01 14.17 11.13
C GLY A 80 -5.00 13.83 9.64
N THR A 81 -4.34 14.65 8.83
CA THR A 81 -4.10 14.31 7.41
C THR A 81 -2.89 13.38 7.35
N ASP A 82 -3.12 12.11 7.03
CA ASP A 82 -2.06 11.10 6.88
C ASP A 82 -2.33 10.27 5.61
N ASP A 83 -1.59 10.59 4.55
CA ASP A 83 -1.65 9.90 3.27
C ASP A 83 -1.14 8.46 3.36
N GLY A 84 -0.23 8.18 4.30
CA GLY A 84 0.37 6.87 4.50
C GLY A 84 -0.67 5.84 4.94
N ILE A 85 -1.37 6.13 6.04
CA ILE A 85 -2.41 5.23 6.54
C ILE A 85 -3.57 5.08 5.54
N VAL A 86 -3.93 6.13 4.80
CA VAL A 86 -4.98 6.07 3.79
C VAL A 86 -4.55 5.15 2.64
N ARG A 87 -3.32 5.31 2.12
CA ARG A 87 -2.77 4.44 1.09
C ARG A 87 -2.78 2.98 1.55
N ASP A 88 -2.23 2.70 2.73
CA ASP A 88 -2.13 1.35 3.27
C ASP A 88 -3.51 0.71 3.40
N VAL A 89 -4.51 1.44 3.89
CA VAL A 89 -5.87 0.91 4.02
C VAL A 89 -6.53 0.72 2.65
N LEU A 90 -6.28 1.59 1.67
CA LEU A 90 -6.79 1.40 0.31
C LEU A 90 -6.22 0.15 -0.37
N THR A 91 -5.00 -0.29 -0.03
CA THR A 91 -4.46 -1.57 -0.56
C THR A 91 -5.30 -2.78 -0.15
N LEU A 92 -6.06 -2.67 0.94
CA LEU A 92 -6.91 -3.75 1.44
C LEU A 92 -8.25 -3.79 0.73
N SER A 93 -8.68 -2.68 0.11
CA SER A 93 -10.02 -2.56 -0.42
C SER A 93 -10.20 -3.31 -1.74
N SER A 94 -11.28 -4.08 -1.86
CA SER A 94 -11.62 -4.84 -3.05
C SER A 94 -12.45 -4.07 -4.08
N VAL A 95 -12.77 -2.79 -3.82
CA VAL A 95 -13.65 -1.97 -4.69
C VAL A 95 -12.90 -0.85 -5.41
N VAL A 96 -11.57 -0.77 -5.21
CA VAL A 96 -10.72 0.31 -5.71
C VAL A 96 -9.42 -0.24 -6.26
N GLU A 97 -8.75 0.57 -7.06
CA GLU A 97 -7.41 0.29 -7.60
C GLU A 97 -6.48 1.45 -7.29
N LEU A 98 -5.24 1.15 -6.93
CA LEU A 98 -4.17 2.12 -6.77
C LEU A 98 -3.31 2.17 -8.04
N ASN A 99 -2.77 3.35 -8.34
CA ASN A 99 -1.82 3.48 -9.43
C ASN A 99 -0.45 2.90 -9.05
N ALA A 100 0.47 2.79 -10.03
CA ALA A 100 1.80 2.20 -9.82
C ALA A 100 2.64 2.90 -8.73
N THR A 101 2.42 4.20 -8.49
CA THR A 101 3.13 4.95 -7.45
C THR A 101 2.41 4.93 -6.10
N GLY A 102 1.20 4.36 -6.02
CA GLY A 102 0.37 4.34 -4.83
C GLY A 102 -0.06 5.72 -4.34
N ASN A 103 -0.07 6.75 -5.20
CA ASN A 103 -0.45 8.12 -4.82
C ASN A 103 -1.81 8.53 -5.37
N CYS A 104 -2.38 7.72 -6.26
CA CYS A 104 -3.70 7.93 -6.82
C CYS A 104 -4.54 6.66 -6.68
N VAL A 105 -5.84 6.86 -6.50
CA VAL A 105 -6.83 5.79 -6.40
C VAL A 105 -7.96 6.05 -7.38
N ARG A 106 -8.54 4.97 -7.93
CA ARG A 106 -9.78 5.01 -8.69
C ARG A 106 -10.71 3.89 -8.24
N MET A 107 -12.01 4.06 -8.43
CA MET A 107 -12.97 2.99 -8.16
C MET A 107 -13.03 1.99 -9.33
N ILE A 108 -13.47 0.76 -9.08
CA ILE A 108 -13.80 -0.17 -10.15
C ILE A 108 -15.06 0.33 -10.90
N GLY A 109 -15.03 0.34 -12.23
CA GLY A 109 -16.15 0.83 -13.06
C GLY A 109 -16.28 2.36 -13.09
N TRP A 110 -15.16 3.07 -12.94
CA TRP A 110 -15.06 4.54 -12.91
C TRP A 110 -15.53 5.22 -14.21
N GLU A 111 -15.51 4.52 -15.34
CA GLU A 111 -15.71 5.05 -16.70
C GLU A 111 -17.03 5.81 -16.84
N GLN A 112 -18.09 5.31 -16.20
CA GLN A 112 -19.43 5.90 -16.23
C GLN A 112 -19.55 7.20 -15.40
N PHE A 113 -18.59 7.48 -14.52
CA PHE A 113 -18.63 8.61 -13.61
C PHE A 113 -17.76 9.78 -14.06
N VAL A 114 -16.88 9.58 -15.06
CA VAL A 114 -16.07 10.63 -15.67
C VAL A 114 -16.96 11.68 -16.33
N LEU A 115 -16.63 12.95 -16.10
CA LEU A 115 -17.38 14.05 -16.66
C LEU A 115 -16.89 14.36 -18.09
N PRO A 116 -17.80 14.77 -19.01
CA PRO A 116 -17.38 15.29 -20.31
C PRO A 116 -16.52 16.55 -20.10
N GLY A 117 -15.27 16.51 -20.54
CA GLY A 117 -14.27 17.56 -20.28
C GLY A 117 -13.43 17.36 -19.01
N ALA A 118 -13.35 16.12 -18.49
CA ALA A 118 -12.37 15.76 -17.47
C ALA A 118 -10.93 16.10 -17.93
N LYS A 119 -10.08 16.46 -16.97
CA LYS A 119 -8.68 16.80 -17.24
C LYS A 119 -7.95 15.59 -17.81
N GLU A 120 -7.03 15.83 -18.75
CA GLU A 120 -6.17 14.78 -19.28
C GLU A 120 -5.37 14.12 -18.16
N SER A 121 -5.34 12.79 -18.18
CA SER A 121 -4.62 12.01 -17.18
C SER A 121 -3.12 12.21 -17.32
N THR A 122 -2.49 12.65 -16.23
CA THR A 122 -1.03 12.83 -16.15
C THR A 122 -0.32 11.53 -15.73
N ILE A 123 -1.08 10.47 -15.48
CA ILE A 123 -0.59 9.16 -15.05
C ILE A 123 -0.43 8.30 -16.31
N SER A 124 0.80 8.22 -16.82
CA SER A 124 1.13 7.33 -17.93
C SER A 124 0.99 5.87 -17.48
N ILE A 125 0.14 5.11 -18.17
CA ILE A 125 0.02 3.64 -18.01
C ILE A 125 1.27 2.91 -18.56
N ASP A 126 2.16 3.64 -19.22
CA ASP A 126 3.30 3.14 -20.01
C ASP A 126 4.53 2.67 -19.18
N LYS A 127 4.34 1.78 -18.19
CA LYS A 127 5.51 1.12 -17.56
C LYS A 127 5.29 -0.31 -17.10
N LEU A 128 4.44 -1.09 -17.77
CA LEU A 128 4.42 -2.54 -17.49
C LEU A 128 4.21 -3.48 -18.68
N GLU A 129 4.04 -3.00 -19.90
CA GLU A 129 3.91 -3.88 -21.07
C GLU A 129 5.19 -3.94 -21.90
N HIS A 130 6.25 -4.59 -21.39
CA HIS A 130 7.27 -5.35 -22.15
C HIS A 130 8.24 -6.05 -21.17
N ARG A 131 7.80 -7.15 -20.56
CA ARG A 131 8.70 -8.23 -20.12
C ARG A 131 8.07 -9.55 -20.52
N THR A 132 7.99 -9.75 -21.83
CA THR A 132 7.73 -11.06 -22.46
C THR A 132 8.59 -11.12 -23.72
N GLU A 133 9.85 -11.52 -23.55
CA GLU A 133 10.76 -12.13 -24.55
C GLU A 133 11.96 -12.61 -23.70
N SER A 134 12.11 -13.89 -23.33
CA SER A 134 12.65 -15.02 -24.10
C SER A 134 13.90 -14.66 -24.89
N GLU A 135 15.08 -15.02 -24.37
CA GLU A 135 16.42 -15.17 -24.99
C GLU A 135 17.44 -15.03 -23.84
N ASP A 136 18.54 -15.75 -23.73
CA ASP A 136 19.03 -17.02 -24.23
C ASP A 136 20.27 -17.34 -23.36
N LEU A 137 20.73 -18.58 -23.40
CA LEU A 137 21.86 -19.09 -22.61
C LEU A 137 23.19 -18.53 -23.11
N GLU A 138 24.07 -18.04 -22.23
CA GLU A 138 25.52 -18.09 -22.45
C GLU A 138 26.23 -18.47 -21.14
N GLU A 139 26.65 -19.73 -21.08
CA GLU A 139 27.67 -20.25 -20.17
C GLU A 139 29.04 -19.72 -20.62
N GLU A 140 29.83 -19.16 -19.70
CA GLU A 140 31.28 -19.04 -19.88
C GLU A 140 31.94 -19.68 -18.65
N GLU A 141 32.47 -20.89 -18.87
CA GLU A 141 33.51 -21.53 -18.09
C GLU A 141 34.84 -20.82 -18.38
N GLU A 142 35.59 -20.40 -17.35
CA GLU A 142 37.05 -20.30 -17.47
C GLU A 142 37.71 -20.72 -16.14
N GLU A 143 38.91 -21.25 -16.32
CA GLU A 143 39.51 -22.38 -15.61
C GLU A 143 40.36 -21.98 -14.38
N GLU A 144 40.74 -23.04 -13.68
CA GLU A 144 41.63 -23.20 -12.54
C GLU A 144 43.00 -22.50 -12.67
N GLU A 145 43.51 -21.93 -11.58
CA GLU A 145 44.95 -22.01 -11.27
C GLU A 145 45.12 -22.33 -9.77
N GLU A 146 45.61 -23.55 -9.52
CA GLU A 146 46.11 -24.03 -8.24
C GLU A 146 47.48 -23.38 -7.96
N GLU A 147 47.67 -22.86 -6.75
CA GLU A 147 49.00 -22.52 -6.23
C GLU A 147 49.21 -23.35 -4.95
N GLU A 148 49.86 -24.50 -5.11
CA GLU A 148 50.63 -25.18 -4.04
C GLU A 148 51.96 -24.43 -3.87
N ASP A 149 52.30 -24.03 -2.64
CA ASP A 149 53.72 -23.98 -2.26
C ASP A 149 53.90 -24.18 -0.75
N ASP A 150 55.09 -24.66 -0.45
CA ASP A 150 55.50 -25.67 0.54
C ASP A 150 55.43 -25.32 2.03
N GLU A 151 55.43 -26.41 2.81
CA GLU A 151 55.64 -26.52 4.25
C GLU A 151 57.04 -26.03 4.68
N GLU A 152 57.17 -25.43 5.88
CA GLU A 152 58.32 -25.71 6.75
C GLU A 152 57.85 -25.86 8.20
N GLU A 153 58.25 -27.01 8.78
CA GLU A 153 57.98 -27.55 10.10
C GLU A 153 58.77 -26.88 11.25
N GLU A 154 58.21 -27.02 12.47
CA GLU A 154 58.84 -27.11 13.81
C GLU A 154 59.64 -25.89 14.32
N GLU A 155 59.50 -25.44 15.58
CA GLU A 155 59.84 -26.17 16.79
C GLU A 155 58.93 -25.84 17.99
N GLU A 156 58.78 -26.85 18.83
CA GLU A 156 58.20 -26.85 20.17
C GLU A 156 59.11 -26.09 21.14
N ASP A 157 58.56 -25.27 22.06
CA ASP A 157 59.14 -25.08 23.40
C ASP A 157 58.15 -24.37 24.34
N ASP A 158 57.41 -25.19 25.08
CA ASP A 158 57.40 -25.27 26.54
C ASP A 158 57.05 -24.05 27.45
N VAL A 159 56.36 -24.40 28.55
CA VAL A 159 56.32 -23.74 29.88
C VAL A 159 55.12 -22.86 30.31
N VAL A 160 54.13 -23.58 30.87
CA VAL A 160 53.47 -23.43 32.21
C VAL A 160 52.34 -22.40 32.44
N PHE A 161 51.15 -22.99 32.68
CA PHE A 161 50.03 -22.50 33.50
C PHE A 161 50.39 -22.43 35.00
N VAL A 162 50.04 -21.32 35.69
CA VAL A 162 49.65 -21.39 37.13
C VAL A 162 48.46 -20.46 37.41
N MET A 163 47.44 -21.06 38.03
CA MET A 163 46.24 -20.46 38.63
C MET A 163 46.56 -19.48 39.77
N GLY A 164 45.59 -18.63 40.10
CA GLY A 164 45.75 -17.50 41.01
C GLY A 164 45.96 -17.81 42.51
N SER A 165 45.88 -16.73 43.28
CA SER A 165 45.51 -16.66 44.70
C SER A 165 45.03 -15.25 44.99
#